data_AF-A0A2I8EM82-F1
#
_entry.id   AF-A0A2I8EM82-F1
#
_cell.length_a   1.000
_cell.length_b   1.000
_cell.length_c   1.000
_cell.angle_alpha   90.00
_cell.angle_beta   90.00
_cell.angle_gamma   90.00
#
_symmetry.space_group_name_H-M   'P 1'
#
loop_
_entity.id
_entity.type
_entity.pdbx_description
1 polymer ?
#
loop_
_entity_poly.entity_id
_entity_poly.type
_entity_poly.pdbx_seq_one_letter_code
_entity_poly.pdbx_strand_id
1 'polypeptide(L)'
;MTVIKQEDLIQSIADSLQYISYYHPLDYIEALGRAYELEESPAAKDAIAQILTNSRMCAEGKRPICQDTGIVTVFVKVGMDVRWDGATMSVTDMINEGVRRGYLNPDNVLRASIVSPPEGARKNTKDNTPAVIHYEIVPGDKVDVQVAAKGGGSENKSKFAMLNPSDSIVDWILKTVPTMGAGWCPPGMLGIGIGGTAEKAMLMAKESLMDPIDIQDVIARGPQDWIEELRVELHEKVNALGIGAQGLGGLATVLDVKIMAAPTHAASKPIAIIPNCAATRHAHFTLDGTGVAKLEAPSLDAWPKVQWEPDTEKSQRVDLNTLTPEQVASWKPGQTLLLSGKMLTGRDAAHKRIADMLAKGEKLPVDFTNRVIYYVGPVDPVRDEAVGPAGPTTATRMDKFTETMLAQTGLISMIGKAERGPVAIEAIKKHKAAYLMAVGGAAYLVSKAIRSAKVLAFEDLGMEAIYEFDVQDMPVTVAVDSNGTSVHQTGPKEWQAKIGKIPVATA
;
A
#
# COMPACT_ATOMS: atom_id res chain seq x y z
N MET A 1 -27.01 -0.39 -31.94
CA MET A 1 -25.76 -1.16 -31.82
C MET A 1 -24.62 -0.16 -31.88
N THR A 2 -23.92 -0.03 -30.77
CA THR A 2 -22.80 0.90 -30.62
C THR A 2 -21.53 0.19 -31.01
N VAL A 3 -20.70 0.83 -31.84
CA VAL A 3 -19.40 0.30 -32.23
C VAL A 3 -18.34 0.93 -31.33
N ILE A 4 -17.65 0.11 -30.55
CA ILE A 4 -16.48 0.52 -29.78
C ILE A 4 -15.23 0.12 -30.55
N LYS A 5 -14.34 1.08 -30.82
CA LYS A 5 -13.09 0.79 -31.53
C LYS A 5 -12.09 0.15 -30.57
N GLN A 6 -11.31 -0.78 -31.09
CA GLN A 6 -10.22 -1.43 -30.36
C GLN A 6 -9.28 -0.42 -29.68
N GLU A 7 -8.88 0.62 -30.41
CA GLU A 7 -7.95 1.63 -29.89
C GLU A 7 -8.59 2.50 -28.78
N ASP A 8 -9.90 2.73 -28.82
CA ASP A 8 -10.58 3.52 -27.79
C ASP A 8 -10.48 2.84 -26.42
N LEU A 9 -10.67 1.52 -26.36
CA LEU A 9 -10.50 0.75 -25.13
C LEU A 9 -9.03 0.69 -24.68
N ILE A 10 -8.11 0.41 -25.60
CA ILE A 10 -6.67 0.32 -25.29
C ILE A 10 -6.17 1.63 -24.67
N GLN A 11 -6.45 2.76 -25.33
CA GLN A 11 -6.00 4.07 -24.90
C GLN A 11 -6.67 4.49 -23.59
N SER A 12 -7.97 4.22 -23.41
CA SER A 12 -8.68 4.55 -22.16
C SER A 12 -8.12 3.79 -20.95
N ILE A 13 -7.73 2.52 -21.11
CA ILE A 13 -7.04 1.75 -20.06
C ILE A 13 -5.66 2.36 -19.75
N ALA A 14 -4.86 2.67 -20.78
CA ALA A 14 -3.53 3.25 -20.60
C ALA A 14 -3.59 4.60 -19.88
N ASP A 15 -4.50 5.49 -20.31
CA ASP A 15 -4.71 6.82 -19.72
C ASP A 15 -5.20 6.70 -18.28
N SER A 16 -6.09 5.75 -17.99
CA SER A 16 -6.57 5.50 -16.63
C SER A 16 -5.46 5.06 -15.69
N LEU A 17 -4.57 4.16 -16.13
CA LEU A 17 -3.45 3.70 -15.32
C LEU A 17 -2.44 4.80 -15.02
N GLN A 18 -2.21 5.68 -15.99
CA GLN A 18 -1.38 6.87 -15.80
C GLN A 18 -2.06 7.84 -14.83
N TYR A 19 -3.34 8.17 -15.06
CA TYR A 19 -4.15 9.05 -14.23
C TYR A 19 -4.13 8.62 -12.75
N ILE A 20 -4.48 7.36 -12.46
CA ILE A 20 -4.54 6.86 -11.07
C ILE A 20 -3.16 6.63 -10.46
N SER A 21 -2.08 6.71 -11.25
CA SER A 21 -0.73 6.58 -10.69
C SER A 21 -0.38 7.80 -9.84
N TYR A 22 -0.83 9.01 -10.24
CA TYR A 22 -0.45 10.28 -9.61
C TYR A 22 -1.62 11.12 -9.09
N TYR A 23 -2.87 10.83 -9.47
CA TYR A 23 -4.06 11.42 -8.84
C TYR A 23 -4.74 10.43 -7.91
N HIS A 24 -4.96 10.85 -6.67
CA HIS A 24 -5.93 10.20 -5.80
C HIS A 24 -7.35 10.64 -6.20
N PRO A 25 -8.36 9.78 -5.97
CA PRO A 25 -9.76 10.20 -5.93
C PRO A 25 -9.99 11.35 -4.94
N LEU A 26 -10.88 12.28 -5.29
CA LEU A 26 -11.17 13.48 -4.48
C LEU A 26 -11.76 13.13 -3.11
N ASP A 27 -12.71 12.21 -3.09
CA ASP A 27 -13.33 11.66 -1.89
C ASP A 27 -12.29 11.05 -0.92
N TYR A 28 -11.24 10.42 -1.42
CA TYR A 28 -10.14 9.92 -0.60
C TYR A 28 -9.34 11.04 0.05
N ILE A 29 -8.95 12.07 -0.70
CA ILE A 29 -8.17 13.18 -0.14
C ILE A 29 -9.00 14.03 0.82
N GLU A 30 -10.30 14.20 0.59
CA GLU A 30 -11.23 14.89 1.48
C GLU A 30 -11.42 14.10 2.79
N ALA A 31 -11.70 12.80 2.70
CA ALA A 31 -11.83 11.93 3.86
C ALA A 31 -10.54 11.88 4.69
N LEU A 32 -9.38 11.78 4.02
CA LEU A 32 -8.08 11.81 4.67
C LEU A 32 -7.76 13.17 5.30
N GLY A 33 -8.16 14.28 4.65
CA GLY A 33 -8.06 15.63 5.21
C GLY A 33 -8.89 15.80 6.48
N ARG A 34 -10.11 15.29 6.49
CA ARG A 34 -10.95 15.26 7.69
C ARG A 34 -10.32 14.43 8.81
N ALA A 35 -9.78 13.26 8.46
CA ALA A 35 -9.06 12.43 9.42
C ALA A 35 -7.84 13.15 10.01
N TYR A 36 -7.08 13.90 9.20
CA TYR A 36 -5.97 14.73 9.65
C TYR A 36 -6.39 15.81 10.66
N GLU A 37 -7.48 16.51 10.38
CA GLU A 37 -7.99 17.58 11.26
C GLU A 37 -8.38 17.02 12.63
N LEU A 38 -9.07 15.88 12.64
CA LEU A 38 -9.57 15.22 13.84
C LEU A 38 -8.49 14.44 14.61
N GLU A 39 -7.43 13.97 13.95
CA GLU A 39 -6.43 13.09 14.57
C GLU A 39 -5.72 13.79 15.73
N GLU A 40 -5.70 13.09 16.87
CA GLU A 40 -5.11 13.56 18.13
C GLU A 40 -3.75 12.89 18.40
N SER A 41 -3.48 11.73 17.80
CA SER A 41 -2.18 11.06 17.89
C SER A 41 -1.13 11.82 17.08
N PRO A 42 -0.06 12.36 17.69
CA PRO A 42 0.96 13.09 16.94
C PRO A 42 1.61 12.23 15.84
N ALA A 43 1.86 10.95 16.13
CA ALA A 43 2.48 10.04 15.19
C ALA A 43 1.55 9.67 14.01
N ALA A 44 0.27 9.42 14.28
CA ALA A 44 -0.69 9.17 13.20
C ALA A 44 -1.00 10.43 12.39
N LYS A 45 -1.10 11.59 13.05
CA LYS A 45 -1.33 12.88 12.40
C LYS A 45 -0.20 13.25 11.45
N ASP A 46 1.05 13.05 11.88
CA ASP A 46 2.24 13.22 11.03
C ASP A 46 2.23 12.26 9.83
N ALA A 47 1.90 10.98 10.05
CA ALA A 47 1.80 10.01 8.96
C ALA A 47 0.73 10.40 7.92
N ILE A 48 -0.44 10.87 8.36
CA ILE A 48 -1.48 11.37 7.46
C ILE A 48 -0.99 12.61 6.69
N ALA A 49 -0.30 13.53 7.36
CA ALA A 49 0.24 14.72 6.73
C ALA A 49 1.26 14.40 5.62
N GLN A 50 2.14 13.41 5.86
CA GLN A 50 3.07 12.91 4.84
C GLN A 50 2.33 12.30 3.64
N ILE A 51 1.25 11.54 3.86
CA ILE A 51 0.45 10.96 2.76
C ILE A 51 -0.23 12.06 1.94
N LEU A 52 -0.86 13.05 2.58
CA LEU A 52 -1.52 14.18 1.90
C LEU A 52 -0.51 15.03 1.11
N THR A 53 0.65 15.30 1.69
CA THR A 53 1.73 16.05 1.04
C THR A 53 2.27 15.28 -0.15
N ASN A 54 2.54 13.98 0.01
CA ASN A 54 2.94 13.12 -1.09
C ASN A 54 1.89 13.09 -2.21
N SER A 55 0.61 12.96 -1.86
CA SER A 55 -0.51 12.99 -2.81
C SER A 55 -0.47 14.24 -3.68
N ARG A 56 -0.32 15.41 -3.07
CA ARG A 56 -0.23 16.69 -3.80
C ARG A 56 1.02 16.75 -4.68
N MET A 57 2.18 16.37 -4.14
CA MET A 57 3.43 16.35 -4.89
C MET A 57 3.34 15.43 -6.12
N CYS A 58 2.63 14.30 -6.01
CA CYS A 58 2.42 13.37 -7.13
C CYS A 58 1.53 14.00 -8.20
N ALA A 59 0.43 14.64 -7.81
CA ALA A 59 -0.49 15.34 -8.71
C ALA A 59 0.22 16.46 -9.50
N GLU A 60 1.11 17.22 -8.84
CA GLU A 60 1.90 18.29 -9.46
C GLU A 60 3.06 17.75 -10.32
N GLY A 61 3.81 16.78 -9.79
CA GLY A 61 5.00 16.22 -10.44
C GLY A 61 4.71 15.17 -11.52
N LYS A 62 3.46 14.69 -11.60
CA LYS A 62 3.02 13.54 -12.41
C LYS A 62 3.89 12.31 -12.18
N ARG A 63 4.08 11.96 -10.90
CA ARG A 63 4.86 10.79 -10.48
C ARG A 63 4.04 9.87 -9.56
N PRO A 64 4.31 8.56 -9.55
CA PRO A 64 3.48 7.62 -8.82
C PRO A 64 3.41 7.88 -7.31
N ILE A 65 2.20 7.83 -6.76
CA ILE A 65 1.89 7.94 -5.32
C ILE A 65 2.69 6.93 -4.49
N CYS A 66 2.87 5.72 -5.02
CA CYS A 66 3.50 4.60 -4.36
C CYS A 66 4.49 3.93 -5.30
N GLN A 67 5.61 3.46 -4.76
CA GLN A 67 6.60 2.69 -5.52
C GLN A 67 6.04 1.36 -6.04
N ASP A 68 5.08 0.80 -5.31
CA ASP A 68 4.28 -0.33 -5.78
C ASP A 68 3.12 0.17 -6.63
N THR A 69 3.36 0.33 -7.93
CA THR A 69 2.35 0.73 -8.92
C THR A 69 1.24 -0.32 -9.09
N GLY A 70 1.41 -1.52 -8.53
CA GLY A 70 0.32 -2.46 -8.27
C GLY A 70 0.03 -3.46 -9.38
N ILE A 71 -0.83 -4.42 -9.06
CA ILE A 71 -1.43 -5.38 -9.99
C ILE A 71 -2.65 -4.70 -10.61
N VAL A 72 -2.79 -4.74 -11.94
CA VAL A 72 -3.97 -4.18 -12.58
C VAL A 72 -5.15 -5.14 -12.43
N THR A 73 -6.24 -4.63 -11.87
CA THR A 73 -7.53 -5.33 -11.80
C THR A 73 -8.57 -4.53 -12.57
N VAL A 74 -9.32 -5.18 -13.45
CA VAL A 74 -10.31 -4.53 -14.30
C VAL A 74 -11.65 -5.25 -14.17
N PHE A 75 -12.70 -4.50 -13.83
CA PHE A 75 -14.08 -4.95 -13.92
C PHE A 75 -14.69 -4.34 -15.17
N VAL A 76 -15.21 -5.18 -16.07
CA VAL A 76 -15.72 -4.77 -17.38
C VAL A 76 -17.15 -5.26 -17.52
N LYS A 77 -18.08 -4.33 -17.70
CA LYS A 77 -19.46 -4.65 -18.09
C LYS A 77 -19.62 -4.35 -19.57
N VAL A 78 -19.98 -5.36 -20.35
CA VAL A 78 -20.15 -5.25 -21.81
C VAL A 78 -21.63 -5.33 -22.15
N GLY A 79 -22.15 -4.26 -22.73
CA GLY A 79 -23.50 -4.20 -23.26
C GLY A 79 -23.72 -5.24 -24.37
N MET A 80 -24.85 -5.96 -24.32
CA MET A 80 -25.23 -6.96 -25.32
C MET A 80 -25.35 -6.41 -26.75
N ASP A 81 -25.54 -5.09 -26.90
CA ASP A 81 -25.66 -4.40 -28.20
C ASP A 81 -24.35 -3.75 -28.67
N VAL A 82 -23.23 -4.00 -27.97
CA VAL A 82 -21.89 -3.54 -28.35
C VAL A 82 -21.32 -4.39 -29.49
N ARG A 83 -20.69 -3.71 -30.46
CA ARG A 83 -19.92 -4.32 -31.55
C ARG A 83 -18.47 -3.83 -31.53
N TRP A 84 -17.57 -4.70 -31.97
CA TRP A 84 -16.13 -4.44 -32.06
C TRP A 84 -15.68 -4.53 -33.52
N ASP A 85 -16.26 -3.70 -34.39
CA ASP A 85 -16.05 -3.79 -35.83
C ASP A 85 -14.58 -3.53 -36.20
N GLY A 86 -14.00 -4.44 -36.96
CA GLY A 86 -12.59 -4.36 -37.38
C GLY A 86 -11.57 -4.62 -36.27
N ALA A 87 -11.98 -5.01 -35.07
CA ALA A 87 -11.08 -5.41 -34.01
C ALA A 87 -10.33 -6.70 -34.38
N THR A 88 -9.02 -6.71 -34.14
CA THR A 88 -8.14 -7.86 -34.35
C THR A 88 -7.73 -8.55 -33.05
N MET A 89 -7.95 -7.88 -31.92
CA MET A 89 -7.64 -8.35 -30.57
C MET A 89 -8.91 -8.83 -29.86
N SER A 90 -8.77 -9.77 -28.93
CA SER A 90 -9.83 -10.02 -27.94
C SER A 90 -9.91 -8.83 -26.97
N VAL A 91 -11.06 -8.62 -26.30
CA VAL A 91 -11.19 -7.58 -25.25
C VAL A 91 -10.10 -7.75 -24.17
N THR A 92 -9.76 -8.99 -23.82
CA THR A 92 -8.66 -9.31 -22.89
C THR A 92 -7.32 -8.78 -23.41
N ASP A 93 -7.01 -8.98 -24.69
CA ASP A 93 -5.75 -8.52 -25.28
C ASP A 93 -5.71 -6.99 -25.41
N MET A 94 -6.85 -6.35 -25.71
CA MET A 94 -6.98 -4.89 -25.71
C MET A 94 -6.66 -4.31 -24.33
N ILE A 95 -7.24 -4.87 -23.27
CA ILE A 95 -6.99 -4.41 -21.90
C ILE A 95 -5.52 -4.60 -21.52
N ASN A 96 -4.94 -5.76 -21.83
CA ASN A 96 -3.52 -6.03 -21.54
C ASN A 96 -2.57 -5.15 -22.36
N GLU A 97 -2.94 -4.80 -23.60
CA GLU A 97 -2.19 -3.83 -24.39
C GLU A 97 -2.28 -2.43 -23.79
N GLY A 98 -3.45 -2.01 -23.31
CA GLY A 98 -3.60 -0.78 -22.54
C GLY A 98 -2.76 -0.78 -21.26
N VAL A 99 -2.70 -1.91 -20.54
CA VAL A 99 -1.83 -2.08 -19.37
C VAL A 99 -0.36 -1.90 -19.74
N ARG A 100 0.10 -2.59 -20.79
CA ARG A 100 1.48 -2.49 -21.29
C ARG A 100 1.85 -1.04 -21.64
N ARG A 101 1.01 -0.36 -22.43
CA ARG A 101 1.23 1.04 -22.82
C ARG A 101 1.22 1.98 -21.62
N GLY A 102 0.28 1.78 -20.69
CA GLY A 102 0.20 2.55 -19.45
C GLY A 102 1.45 2.39 -18.58
N TYR A 103 1.97 1.17 -18.41
CA TYR A 103 3.15 0.92 -17.57
C TYR A 103 4.47 1.34 -18.22
N LEU A 104 4.58 1.23 -19.55
CA LEU A 104 5.77 1.56 -20.32
C LEU A 104 5.77 3.00 -20.87
N ASN A 105 4.88 3.87 -20.39
CA ASN A 105 4.85 5.26 -20.82
C ASN A 105 6.21 5.93 -20.51
N PRO A 106 6.95 6.44 -21.51
CA PRO A 106 8.30 6.96 -21.33
C PRO A 106 8.36 8.21 -20.44
N ASP A 107 7.28 9.00 -20.37
CA ASP A 107 7.23 10.23 -19.56
C ASP A 107 6.99 9.96 -18.07
N ASN A 108 6.48 8.76 -17.75
CA ASN A 108 6.13 8.31 -16.41
C ASN A 108 6.10 6.78 -16.34
N VAL A 109 7.28 6.17 -16.45
CA VAL A 109 7.43 4.71 -16.37
C VAL A 109 6.97 4.24 -14.99
N LEU A 110 6.08 3.24 -14.98
CA LEU A 110 5.56 2.61 -13.77
C LEU A 110 6.34 1.32 -13.47
N ARG A 111 6.29 0.84 -12.23
CA ARG A 111 7.04 -0.33 -11.81
C ARG A 111 6.33 -1.64 -12.17
N ALA A 112 6.87 -2.38 -13.14
CA ALA A 112 6.42 -3.74 -13.42
C ALA A 112 6.68 -4.68 -12.23
N SER A 113 5.60 -5.23 -11.66
CA SER A 113 5.61 -6.00 -10.42
C SER A 113 5.05 -7.43 -10.59
N ILE A 114 4.62 -7.81 -11.80
CA ILE A 114 4.12 -9.15 -12.11
C ILE A 114 5.28 -10.09 -12.42
N VAL A 115 5.17 -11.33 -11.91
CA VAL A 115 6.13 -12.40 -12.14
C VAL A 115 5.45 -13.62 -12.76
N SER A 116 6.17 -14.33 -13.63
CA SER A 116 5.72 -15.56 -14.27
C SER A 116 6.87 -16.57 -14.42
N PRO A 117 6.66 -17.88 -14.15
CA PRO A 117 5.51 -18.43 -13.43
C PRO A 117 5.46 -17.94 -11.97
N PRO A 118 4.31 -18.01 -11.27
CA PRO A 118 4.19 -17.56 -9.88
C PRO A 118 4.99 -18.42 -8.88
N GLU A 119 5.44 -19.61 -9.28
CA GLU A 119 6.26 -20.52 -8.48
C GLU A 119 7.48 -20.99 -9.26
N GLY A 120 8.60 -21.26 -8.58
CA GLY A 120 9.87 -21.59 -9.24
C GLY A 120 10.60 -20.36 -9.78
N ALA A 121 10.65 -20.19 -11.10
CA ALA A 121 11.55 -19.21 -11.73
C ALA A 121 11.16 -17.73 -11.49
N ARG A 122 9.87 -17.43 -11.27
CA ARG A 122 9.35 -16.11 -10.86
C ARG A 122 9.99 -14.92 -11.60
N LYS A 123 10.07 -14.99 -12.94
CA LYS A 123 10.69 -13.94 -13.75
C LYS A 123 9.73 -12.76 -13.92
N ASN A 124 10.23 -11.54 -13.76
CA ASN A 124 9.43 -10.33 -13.99
C ASN A 124 8.96 -10.26 -15.45
N THR A 125 7.70 -9.89 -15.69
CA THR A 125 7.12 -9.76 -17.04
C THR A 125 7.52 -8.47 -17.77
N LYS A 126 8.08 -7.51 -17.03
CA LYS A 126 8.65 -6.22 -17.48
C LYS A 126 7.64 -5.20 -18.00
N ASP A 127 6.39 -5.58 -18.19
CA ASP A 127 5.31 -4.70 -18.65
C ASP A 127 4.06 -4.72 -17.74
N ASN A 128 4.18 -5.40 -16.59
CA ASN A 128 3.11 -5.58 -15.60
C ASN A 128 1.86 -6.33 -16.10
N THR A 129 1.95 -6.99 -17.25
CA THR A 129 0.91 -7.89 -17.75
C THR A 129 1.13 -9.32 -17.23
N PRO A 130 0.08 -10.18 -17.17
CA PRO A 130 -1.32 -9.87 -17.46
C PRO A 130 -2.05 -9.18 -16.31
N ALA A 131 -3.08 -8.40 -16.64
CA ALA A 131 -4.08 -7.90 -15.70
C ALA A 131 -5.03 -9.00 -15.22
N VAL A 132 -5.64 -8.80 -14.05
CA VAL A 132 -6.76 -9.62 -13.54
C VAL A 132 -8.06 -9.00 -14.04
N ILE A 133 -8.80 -9.69 -14.91
CA ILE A 133 -9.96 -9.11 -15.60
C ILE A 133 -11.23 -9.91 -15.25
N HIS A 134 -12.27 -9.18 -14.84
CA HIS A 134 -13.59 -9.71 -14.55
C HIS A 134 -14.60 -9.15 -15.54
N TYR A 135 -15.37 -10.04 -16.15
CA TYR A 135 -16.36 -9.69 -17.17
C TYR A 135 -17.78 -9.91 -16.67
N GLU A 136 -18.68 -8.99 -17.01
CA GLU A 136 -20.12 -9.13 -16.90
C GLU A 136 -20.75 -8.74 -18.24
N ILE A 137 -21.69 -9.54 -18.75
CA ILE A 137 -22.48 -9.19 -19.93
C ILE A 137 -23.81 -8.63 -19.44
N VAL A 138 -24.13 -7.40 -19.87
CA VAL A 138 -25.29 -6.64 -19.37
C VAL A 138 -26.16 -6.14 -20.53
N PRO A 139 -27.46 -5.87 -20.32
CA PRO A 139 -28.27 -5.19 -21.32
C PRO A 139 -27.70 -3.79 -21.67
N GLY A 140 -27.96 -3.32 -22.88
CA GLY A 140 -27.55 -1.99 -23.35
C GLY A 140 -26.40 -2.02 -24.35
N ASP A 141 -25.90 -0.85 -24.69
CA ASP A 141 -25.00 -0.59 -25.83
C ASP A 141 -23.70 0.12 -25.43
N LYS A 142 -23.31 0.02 -24.15
CA LYS A 142 -22.10 0.66 -23.60
C LYS A 142 -21.13 -0.37 -23.03
N VAL A 143 -19.89 0.06 -22.85
CA VAL A 143 -18.88 -0.68 -22.10
C VAL A 143 -18.50 0.14 -20.88
N ASP A 144 -18.85 -0.35 -19.68
CA ASP A 144 -18.45 0.27 -18.42
C ASP A 144 -17.21 -0.43 -17.88
N VAL A 145 -16.19 0.35 -17.54
CA VAL A 145 -14.89 -0.15 -17.09
C VAL A 145 -14.54 0.52 -15.77
N GLN A 146 -14.23 -0.30 -14.77
CA GLN A 146 -13.56 0.12 -13.56
C GLN A 146 -12.16 -0.49 -13.56
N VAL A 147 -11.13 0.35 -13.53
CA VAL A 147 -9.74 -0.07 -13.51
C VAL A 147 -9.09 0.36 -12.21
N ALA A 148 -8.40 -0.58 -11.57
CA ALA A 148 -7.67 -0.35 -10.34
C ALA A 148 -6.23 -0.83 -10.44
N ALA A 149 -5.34 -0.12 -9.74
CA ALA A 149 -3.95 -0.48 -9.61
C ALA A 149 -3.67 -0.91 -8.16
N LYS A 150 -3.80 -2.20 -7.87
CA LYS A 150 -3.84 -2.71 -6.50
C LYS A 150 -2.45 -3.07 -5.97
N GLY A 151 -2.00 -2.38 -4.92
CA GLY A 151 -0.71 -2.68 -4.31
C GLY A 151 -0.68 -4.09 -3.71
N GLY A 152 0.41 -4.84 -3.94
CA GLY A 152 0.58 -6.19 -3.41
C GLY A 152 0.60 -6.23 -1.88
N GLY A 153 1.03 -5.13 -1.24
CA GLY A 153 0.97 -4.96 0.21
C GLY A 153 -0.44 -5.04 0.79
N SER A 154 -1.42 -4.40 0.14
CA SER A 154 -2.85 -4.52 0.52
C SER A 154 -3.47 -5.83 0.05
N GLU A 155 -3.10 -6.30 -1.15
CA GLU A 155 -3.63 -7.56 -1.72
C GLU A 155 -3.39 -8.74 -0.78
N ASN A 156 -2.17 -8.86 -0.27
CA ASN A 156 -1.74 -9.94 0.61
C ASN A 156 -2.40 -9.92 2.00
N LYS A 157 -3.17 -8.87 2.32
CA LYS A 157 -3.93 -8.77 3.57
C LYS A 157 -5.38 -9.21 3.42
N SER A 158 -5.79 -9.67 2.24
CA SER A 158 -7.10 -10.27 2.01
C SER A 158 -7.33 -11.47 2.94
N LYS A 159 -8.52 -11.56 3.53
CA LYS A 159 -8.94 -12.68 4.40
C LYS A 159 -10.29 -13.18 3.96
N PHE A 160 -10.49 -14.48 4.12
CA PHE A 160 -11.73 -15.18 3.79
C PHE A 160 -12.08 -16.15 4.91
N ALA A 161 -13.38 -16.32 5.16
CA ALA A 161 -13.89 -17.36 6.02
C ALA A 161 -15.24 -17.89 5.52
N MET A 162 -15.52 -19.15 5.83
CA MET A 162 -16.87 -19.72 5.80
C MET A 162 -17.42 -19.67 7.21
N LEU A 163 -18.22 -18.65 7.52
CA LEU A 163 -18.87 -18.53 8.82
C LEU A 163 -20.07 -19.49 8.91
N ASN A 164 -20.40 -19.92 10.12
CA ASN A 164 -21.70 -20.54 10.36
C ASN A 164 -22.81 -19.49 10.19
N PRO A 165 -24.03 -19.88 9.78
CA PRO A 165 -25.15 -18.95 9.66
C PRO A 165 -25.44 -18.13 10.93
N SER A 166 -25.14 -18.68 12.12
CA SER A 166 -25.31 -18.02 13.42
C SER A 166 -24.15 -17.12 13.83
N ASP A 167 -22.99 -17.19 13.17
CA ASP A 167 -21.81 -16.44 13.59
C ASP A 167 -21.95 -14.94 13.27
N SER A 168 -21.37 -14.12 14.14
CA SER A 168 -21.32 -12.66 14.03
C SER A 168 -20.25 -12.22 13.02
N ILE A 169 -20.68 -11.45 12.02
CA ILE A 169 -19.79 -10.81 11.05
C ILE A 169 -18.90 -9.78 11.74
N VAL A 170 -19.49 -8.98 12.64
CA VAL A 170 -18.78 -7.93 13.37
C VAL A 170 -17.66 -8.51 14.20
N ASP A 171 -17.92 -9.58 14.96
CA ASP A 171 -16.90 -10.20 15.82
C ASP A 171 -15.77 -10.80 15.00
N TRP A 172 -16.10 -11.43 13.86
CA TRP A 172 -15.09 -11.95 12.95
C TRP A 172 -14.21 -10.83 12.39
N ILE A 173 -14.80 -9.70 11.99
CA ILE A 173 -14.04 -8.54 11.47
C ILE A 173 -13.14 -7.95 12.55
N LEU A 174 -13.66 -7.68 13.76
CA LEU A 174 -12.88 -7.10 14.85
C LEU A 174 -11.75 -8.01 15.32
N LYS A 175 -11.92 -9.33 15.22
CA LYS A 175 -10.83 -10.29 15.45
C LYS A 175 -9.83 -10.32 14.30
N THR A 176 -10.28 -10.10 13.07
CA THR A 176 -9.47 -10.26 11.85
C THR A 176 -8.64 -9.03 11.54
N VAL A 177 -9.19 -7.81 11.65
CA VAL A 177 -8.47 -6.56 11.30
C VAL A 177 -7.13 -6.41 12.02
N PRO A 178 -7.01 -6.66 13.35
CA PRO A 178 -5.71 -6.61 14.03
C PRO A 178 -4.67 -7.54 13.43
N THR A 179 -5.07 -8.71 12.93
CA THR A 179 -4.15 -9.70 12.31
C THR A 179 -3.64 -9.27 10.94
N MET A 180 -4.30 -8.30 10.31
CA MET A 180 -3.84 -7.72 9.05
C MET A 180 -2.65 -6.78 9.26
N GLY A 181 -2.46 -6.27 10.48
CA GLY A 181 -1.37 -5.37 10.85
C GLY A 181 -1.37 -4.08 10.02
N ALA A 182 -0.26 -3.35 10.04
CA ALA A 182 -0.08 -2.09 9.31
C ALA A 182 0.44 -2.29 7.88
N GLY A 183 0.66 -3.54 7.46
CA GLY A 183 1.26 -3.88 6.15
C GLY A 183 0.51 -3.34 4.92
N TRP A 184 -0.77 -3.00 5.07
CA TRP A 184 -1.60 -2.40 4.03
C TRP A 184 -1.65 -0.86 4.08
N CYS A 185 -0.81 -0.19 4.89
CA CYS A 185 -0.72 1.27 4.97
C CYS A 185 -2.05 1.98 5.30
N PRO A 186 -2.67 1.75 6.47
CA PRO A 186 -3.79 2.58 6.92
C PRO A 186 -3.38 4.06 7.07
N PRO A 187 -4.33 5.02 6.99
CA PRO A 187 -5.76 4.80 6.80
C PRO A 187 -6.13 4.61 5.32
N GLY A 188 -7.10 3.74 5.10
CA GLY A 188 -7.70 3.48 3.79
C GLY A 188 -9.09 2.90 3.96
N MET A 189 -9.53 2.01 3.08
CA MET A 189 -10.88 1.44 3.14
C MET A 189 -10.86 -0.06 3.43
N LEU A 190 -11.95 -0.61 3.95
CA LEU A 190 -12.19 -2.06 3.98
C LEU A 190 -13.31 -2.39 3.01
N GLY A 191 -13.04 -3.27 2.04
CA GLY A 191 -14.04 -3.85 1.17
C GLY A 191 -14.44 -5.21 1.70
N ILE A 192 -15.74 -5.45 1.83
CA ILE A 192 -16.30 -6.64 2.45
C ILE A 192 -17.32 -7.26 1.51
N GLY A 193 -17.16 -8.55 1.24
CA GLY A 193 -18.10 -9.34 0.45
C GLY A 193 -18.79 -10.35 1.33
N ILE A 194 -20.12 -10.36 1.35
CA ILE A 194 -20.93 -11.27 2.19
C ILE A 194 -21.85 -12.10 1.32
N GLY A 195 -21.83 -13.42 1.51
CA GLY A 195 -22.72 -14.34 0.80
C GLY A 195 -22.20 -14.79 -0.57
N GLY A 196 -23.10 -15.33 -1.40
CA GLY A 196 -22.74 -16.07 -2.61
C GLY A 196 -21.96 -17.35 -2.29
N THR A 197 -20.85 -17.55 -2.99
CA THR A 197 -19.86 -18.61 -2.80
C THR A 197 -18.51 -17.98 -2.42
N ALA A 198 -17.48 -18.80 -2.16
CA ALA A 198 -16.18 -18.31 -1.71
C ALA A 198 -15.57 -17.29 -2.69
N GLU A 199 -15.59 -17.60 -3.98
CA GLU A 199 -15.09 -16.77 -5.07
C GLU A 199 -15.93 -15.50 -5.26
N LYS A 200 -17.27 -15.58 -5.12
CA LYS A 200 -18.14 -14.40 -5.24
C LYS A 200 -17.94 -13.44 -4.07
N ALA A 201 -17.76 -13.93 -2.85
CA ALA A 201 -17.47 -13.07 -1.70
C ALA A 201 -16.14 -12.31 -1.89
N MET A 202 -15.08 -12.98 -2.33
CA MET A 202 -13.80 -12.34 -2.62
C MET A 202 -13.91 -11.30 -3.74
N LEU A 203 -14.66 -11.61 -4.80
CA LEU A 203 -14.90 -10.69 -5.91
C LEU A 203 -15.66 -9.45 -5.47
N MET A 204 -16.77 -9.62 -4.72
CA MET A 204 -17.56 -8.52 -4.17
C MET A 204 -16.76 -7.64 -3.21
N ALA A 205 -15.94 -8.25 -2.34
CA ALA A 205 -15.05 -7.50 -1.46
C ALA A 205 -14.08 -6.63 -2.27
N LYS A 206 -13.58 -7.13 -3.40
CA LYS A 206 -12.69 -6.38 -4.28
C LYS A 206 -13.42 -5.25 -5.01
N GLU A 207 -14.56 -5.57 -5.62
CA GLU A 207 -15.37 -4.64 -6.41
C GLU A 207 -15.88 -3.48 -5.56
N SER A 208 -16.33 -3.75 -4.33
CA SER A 208 -16.82 -2.72 -3.40
C SER A 208 -15.81 -1.61 -3.10
N LEU A 209 -14.51 -1.86 -3.26
CA LEU A 209 -13.46 -0.85 -3.03
C LEU A 209 -13.39 0.23 -4.12
N MET A 210 -14.15 0.06 -5.19
CA MET A 210 -14.27 1.03 -6.28
C MET A 210 -15.32 2.10 -5.98
N ASP A 211 -16.18 1.89 -4.98
CA ASP A 211 -17.24 2.83 -4.60
C ASP A 211 -16.66 4.08 -3.91
N PRO A 212 -17.29 5.25 -4.11
CA PRO A 212 -16.81 6.52 -3.57
C PRO A 212 -16.90 6.55 -2.04
N ILE A 213 -15.94 7.15 -1.33
CA ILE A 213 -15.97 7.32 0.13
C ILE A 213 -17.10 8.27 0.54
N ASP A 214 -18.08 7.73 1.27
CA ASP A 214 -19.35 8.41 1.56
C ASP A 214 -19.89 8.13 2.98
N ILE A 215 -19.12 7.44 3.84
CA ILE A 215 -19.59 7.02 5.17
C ILE A 215 -20.11 8.19 6.03
N GLN A 216 -19.53 9.38 5.87
CA GLN A 216 -19.94 10.56 6.63
C GLN A 216 -21.35 11.02 6.23
N ASP A 217 -21.70 10.90 4.95
CA ASP A 217 -23.04 11.21 4.46
C ASP A 217 -24.04 10.16 4.93
N VAL A 218 -23.65 8.87 4.93
CA VAL A 218 -24.46 7.77 5.49
C VAL A 218 -24.75 8.01 6.97
N ILE A 219 -23.74 8.40 7.77
CA ILE A 219 -23.91 8.71 9.19
C ILE A 219 -24.84 9.92 9.38
N ALA A 220 -24.64 10.99 8.61
CA ALA A 220 -25.40 12.22 8.75
C ALA A 220 -26.88 12.05 8.39
N ARG A 221 -27.19 11.28 7.33
CA ARG A 221 -28.57 11.02 6.90
C ARG A 221 -29.25 9.85 7.65
N GLY A 222 -28.46 9.03 8.34
CA GLY A 222 -28.89 7.77 8.93
C GLY A 222 -28.90 6.61 7.93
N PRO A 223 -28.51 5.40 8.35
CA PRO A 223 -28.51 4.22 7.47
C PRO A 223 -29.94 3.85 7.07
N GLN A 224 -30.12 3.41 5.82
CA GLN A 224 -31.43 3.11 5.23
C GLN A 224 -31.71 1.60 5.10
N ASP A 225 -30.67 0.78 5.19
CA ASP A 225 -30.77 -0.67 5.11
C ASP A 225 -29.73 -1.35 6.02
N TRP A 226 -29.84 -2.68 6.11
CA TRP A 226 -28.95 -3.50 6.94
C TRP A 226 -27.47 -3.41 6.52
N ILE A 227 -27.19 -3.10 5.25
CA ILE A 227 -25.82 -2.96 4.76
C ILE A 227 -25.24 -1.67 5.32
N GLU A 228 -25.96 -0.55 5.21
CA GLU A 228 -25.52 0.73 5.75
C GLU A 228 -25.42 0.73 7.27
N GLU A 229 -26.35 0.07 7.97
CA GLU A 229 -26.27 -0.14 9.43
C GLU A 229 -24.97 -0.86 9.79
N LEU A 230 -24.65 -1.95 9.09
CA LEU A 230 -23.43 -2.70 9.30
C LEU A 230 -22.16 -1.91 8.91
N ARG A 231 -22.21 -1.12 7.82
CA ARG A 231 -21.10 -0.24 7.40
C ARG A 231 -20.75 0.76 8.50
N VAL A 232 -21.76 1.45 9.05
CA VAL A 232 -21.59 2.44 10.14
C VAL A 232 -21.05 1.76 11.40
N GLU A 233 -21.65 0.64 11.81
CA GLU A 233 -21.20 -0.11 12.99
C GLU A 233 -19.73 -0.54 12.86
N LEU A 234 -19.34 -1.10 11.71
CA LEU A 234 -17.97 -1.55 11.47
C LEU A 234 -16.99 -0.39 11.37
N HIS A 235 -17.35 0.71 10.71
CA HIS A 235 -16.51 1.91 10.64
C HIS A 235 -16.18 2.42 12.05
N GLU A 236 -17.19 2.53 12.92
CA GLU A 236 -16.96 2.95 14.31
C GLU A 236 -16.12 1.95 15.10
N LYS A 237 -16.47 0.65 15.06
CA LYS A 237 -15.81 -0.36 15.89
C LYS A 237 -14.38 -0.65 15.43
N VAL A 238 -14.10 -0.62 14.11
CA VAL A 238 -12.74 -0.79 13.59
C VAL A 238 -11.85 0.36 14.00
N ASN A 239 -12.32 1.61 13.89
CA ASN A 239 -11.55 2.77 14.36
C ASN A 239 -11.36 2.74 15.89
N ALA A 240 -12.34 2.23 16.65
CA ALA A 240 -12.23 2.02 18.09
C ALA A 240 -11.21 0.96 18.53
N LEU A 241 -10.65 0.15 17.60
CA LEU A 241 -9.50 -0.72 17.91
C LEU A 241 -8.22 0.08 18.18
N GLY A 242 -8.21 1.39 17.87
CA GLY A 242 -7.09 2.28 18.13
C GLY A 242 -5.86 2.05 17.27
N ILE A 243 -5.93 1.19 16.22
CA ILE A 243 -4.78 0.84 15.37
C ILE A 243 -4.15 2.09 14.75
N GLY A 244 -4.98 2.99 14.21
CA GLY A 244 -4.59 4.29 13.68
C GLY A 244 -3.78 4.24 12.39
N ALA A 245 -3.40 5.42 11.90
CA ALA A 245 -2.60 5.57 10.69
C ALA A 245 -1.27 4.82 10.83
N GLN A 246 -0.89 4.06 9.81
CA GLN A 246 0.31 3.21 9.78
C GLN A 246 0.45 2.21 10.95
N GLY A 247 -0.61 1.98 11.74
CA GLY A 247 -0.55 1.15 12.95
C GLY A 247 0.18 1.80 14.14
N LEU A 248 0.31 3.13 14.13
CA LEU A 248 1.04 3.90 15.15
C LEU A 248 0.20 4.20 16.40
N GLY A 249 -1.08 3.82 16.41
CA GLY A 249 -2.04 4.29 17.40
C GLY A 249 -2.69 5.60 16.96
N GLY A 250 -4.02 5.67 16.95
CA GLY A 250 -4.74 6.88 16.57
C GLY A 250 -6.24 6.65 16.35
N LEU A 251 -6.92 7.69 15.89
CA LEU A 251 -8.37 7.69 15.67
C LEU A 251 -8.77 7.07 14.32
N ALA A 252 -7.92 7.19 13.30
CA ALA A 252 -8.25 6.76 11.94
C ALA A 252 -7.46 5.53 11.50
N THR A 253 -8.09 4.35 11.54
CA THR A 253 -7.60 3.12 10.90
C THR A 253 -8.22 2.95 9.51
N VAL A 254 -9.50 3.26 9.38
CA VAL A 254 -10.28 3.22 8.13
C VAL A 254 -10.98 4.55 7.91
N LEU A 255 -11.07 4.96 6.65
CA LEU A 255 -11.83 6.13 6.19
C LEU A 255 -13.26 5.74 5.80
N ASP A 256 -13.48 4.49 5.38
CA ASP A 256 -14.78 3.93 5.03
C ASP A 256 -14.74 2.39 5.11
N VAL A 257 -15.91 1.78 5.23
CA VAL A 257 -16.15 0.35 5.08
C VAL A 257 -17.18 0.16 3.96
N LYS A 258 -16.80 -0.53 2.89
CA LYS A 258 -17.66 -0.87 1.75
C LYS A 258 -18.12 -2.31 1.86
N ILE A 259 -19.41 -2.54 1.61
CA ILE A 259 -20.02 -3.86 1.74
C ILE A 259 -20.83 -4.14 0.47
N MET A 260 -20.54 -5.27 -0.18
CA MET A 260 -21.37 -5.86 -1.20
C MET A 260 -21.86 -7.23 -0.73
N ALA A 261 -23.13 -7.53 -0.99
CA ALA A 261 -23.76 -8.77 -0.54
C ALA A 261 -24.49 -9.49 -1.67
N ALA A 262 -24.54 -10.81 -1.58
CA ALA A 262 -25.31 -11.67 -2.47
C ALA A 262 -26.08 -12.74 -1.68
N PRO A 263 -27.21 -13.25 -2.22
CA PRO A 263 -27.85 -14.43 -1.68
C PRO A 263 -26.86 -15.58 -1.53
N THR A 264 -27.01 -16.39 -0.48
CA THR A 264 -26.11 -17.51 -0.15
C THR A 264 -26.92 -18.76 0.17
N HIS A 265 -26.28 -19.92 0.06
CA HIS A 265 -26.89 -21.18 0.50
C HIS A 265 -27.16 -21.13 2.01
N ALA A 266 -28.31 -21.67 2.47
CA ALA A 266 -28.76 -21.56 3.86
C ALA A 266 -27.76 -22.09 4.90
N ALA A 267 -26.92 -23.06 4.52
CA ALA A 267 -25.87 -23.63 5.38
C ALA A 267 -24.53 -22.86 5.34
N SER A 268 -24.42 -21.77 4.60
CA SER A 268 -23.15 -21.09 4.33
C SER A 268 -23.27 -19.59 4.51
N LYS A 269 -22.29 -18.99 5.20
CA LYS A 269 -22.09 -17.54 5.24
C LYS A 269 -20.65 -17.21 4.81
N PRO A 270 -20.33 -17.27 3.51
CA PRO A 270 -19.04 -16.84 3.00
C PRO A 270 -18.83 -15.36 3.30
N ILE A 271 -17.63 -15.01 3.77
CA ILE A 271 -17.25 -13.63 3.99
C ILE A 271 -15.80 -13.41 3.56
N ALA A 272 -15.56 -12.30 2.89
CA ALA A 272 -14.23 -11.81 2.55
C ALA A 272 -14.04 -10.38 3.03
N ILE A 273 -12.81 -10.04 3.42
CA ILE A 273 -12.38 -8.68 3.71
C ILE A 273 -11.07 -8.40 2.96
N ILE A 274 -11.05 -7.29 2.23
CA ILE A 274 -9.91 -6.84 1.44
C ILE A 274 -9.68 -5.36 1.76
N PRO A 275 -8.50 -4.96 2.24
CA PRO A 275 -8.21 -3.56 2.49
C PRO A 275 -7.85 -2.83 1.20
N ASN A 276 -8.18 -1.54 1.11
CA ASN A 276 -7.56 -0.58 0.22
C ASN A 276 -6.57 0.28 0.98
N CYS A 277 -5.34 0.37 0.48
CA CYS A 277 -4.27 1.09 1.16
C CYS A 277 -4.36 2.60 0.96
N ALA A 278 -3.47 3.33 1.62
CA ALA A 278 -3.27 4.74 1.36
C ALA A 278 -2.97 5.10 -0.11
N ALA A 279 -2.50 4.14 -0.93
CA ALA A 279 -2.43 4.32 -2.38
C ALA A 279 -3.77 3.90 -3.03
N THR A 280 -4.83 4.68 -2.76
CA THR A 280 -6.17 4.45 -3.32
C THR A 280 -6.19 4.87 -4.79
N ARG A 281 -6.29 3.89 -5.69
CA ARG A 281 -6.08 4.08 -7.13
C ARG A 281 -7.08 3.29 -7.96
N HIS A 282 -8.14 3.97 -8.38
CA HIS A 282 -9.10 3.46 -9.34
C HIS A 282 -9.67 4.61 -10.19
N ALA A 283 -10.09 4.28 -11.40
CA ALA A 283 -10.76 5.18 -12.32
C ALA A 283 -11.89 4.43 -13.01
N HIS A 284 -12.99 5.12 -13.23
CA HIS A 284 -14.17 4.58 -13.89
C HIS A 284 -14.39 5.36 -15.19
N PHE A 285 -14.69 4.64 -16.26
CA PHE A 285 -15.09 5.25 -17.51
C PHE A 285 -16.08 4.39 -18.26
N THR A 286 -16.83 5.03 -19.14
CA THR A 286 -17.80 4.37 -20.02
C THR A 286 -17.44 4.69 -21.46
N LEU A 287 -17.47 3.68 -22.32
CA LEU A 287 -17.35 3.83 -23.76
C LEU A 287 -18.72 3.64 -24.41
N ASP A 288 -19.10 4.60 -25.25
CA ASP A 288 -20.38 4.67 -25.95
C ASP A 288 -20.21 4.90 -27.47
N GLY A 289 -19.00 4.70 -27.98
CA GLY A 289 -18.65 4.83 -29.39
C GLY A 289 -18.23 6.25 -29.80
N THR A 290 -18.22 7.22 -28.88
CA THR A 290 -17.78 8.60 -29.15
C THR A 290 -16.26 8.77 -29.19
N GLY A 291 -15.50 7.81 -28.66
CA GLY A 291 -14.03 7.77 -28.72
C GLY A 291 -13.40 7.34 -27.39
N VAL A 292 -12.13 7.70 -27.21
CA VAL A 292 -11.36 7.49 -25.98
C VAL A 292 -12.02 8.19 -24.79
N ALA A 293 -12.04 7.53 -23.64
CA ALA A 293 -12.53 8.09 -22.39
C ALA A 293 -11.69 9.31 -21.96
N LYS A 294 -12.38 10.36 -21.48
CA LYS A 294 -11.73 11.54 -20.92
C LYS A 294 -11.77 11.47 -19.39
N LEU A 295 -10.61 11.59 -18.77
CA LEU A 295 -10.46 11.64 -17.32
C LEU A 295 -10.10 13.08 -16.94
N GLU A 296 -11.02 13.75 -16.25
CA GLU A 296 -10.79 15.13 -15.81
C GLU A 296 -9.84 15.16 -14.62
N ALA A 297 -8.74 15.88 -14.75
CA ALA A 297 -7.82 16.08 -13.65
C ALA A 297 -8.51 16.87 -12.53
N PRO A 298 -8.42 16.43 -11.26
CA PRO A 298 -8.98 17.17 -10.15
C PRO A 298 -8.24 18.51 -9.98
N SER A 299 -8.97 19.54 -9.54
CA SER A 299 -8.33 20.82 -9.19
C SER A 299 -7.39 20.64 -8.00
N LEU A 300 -6.18 21.17 -8.10
CA LEU A 300 -5.21 21.17 -6.98
C LEU A 300 -5.72 21.97 -5.76
N ASP A 301 -6.68 22.88 -5.96
CA ASP A 301 -7.32 23.62 -4.87
C ASP A 301 -8.17 22.73 -3.95
N ALA A 302 -8.55 21.53 -4.41
CA ALA A 302 -9.30 20.55 -3.62
C ALA A 302 -8.42 19.81 -2.59
N TRP A 303 -7.10 19.88 -2.70
CA TRP A 303 -6.23 19.22 -1.72
C TRP A 303 -6.34 19.91 -0.36
N PRO A 304 -6.50 19.15 0.74
CA PRO A 304 -6.42 19.70 2.08
C PRO A 304 -5.15 20.53 2.26
N LYS A 305 -5.27 21.70 2.91
CA LYS A 305 -4.17 22.64 3.13
C LYS A 305 -3.26 22.16 4.25
N VAL A 306 -2.54 21.07 3.99
CA VAL A 306 -1.51 20.54 4.87
C VAL A 306 -0.16 21.06 4.41
N GLN A 307 0.49 21.85 5.26
CA GLN A 307 1.90 22.19 5.11
C GLN A 307 2.67 21.23 6.01
N TRP A 308 3.28 20.22 5.40
CA TRP A 308 4.16 19.31 6.11
C TRP A 308 5.60 19.61 5.74
N GLU A 309 6.42 19.78 6.77
CA GLU A 309 7.88 19.80 6.67
C GLU A 309 8.43 18.87 7.74
N PRO A 310 9.60 18.24 7.52
CA PRO A 310 10.23 17.46 8.57
C PRO A 310 10.43 18.32 9.83
N ASP A 311 10.00 17.82 10.99
CA ASP A 311 10.11 18.54 12.27
C ASP A 311 11.58 18.58 12.71
N THR A 312 12.31 19.58 12.23
CA THR A 312 13.75 19.74 12.54
C THR A 312 14.02 20.15 13.98
N GLU A 313 13.01 20.57 14.75
CA GLU A 313 13.15 20.95 16.15
C GLU A 313 13.07 19.73 17.07
N LYS A 314 12.12 18.81 16.81
CA LYS A 314 11.91 17.61 17.64
C LYS A 314 12.64 16.38 17.13
N SER A 315 12.85 16.25 15.82
CA SER A 315 13.51 15.08 15.26
C SER A 315 15.01 15.11 15.50
N GLN A 316 15.56 13.98 15.95
CA GLN A 316 17.01 13.84 16.11
C GLN A 316 17.66 13.66 14.73
N ARG A 317 18.60 14.55 14.37
CA ARG A 317 19.45 14.37 13.20
C ARG A 317 20.47 13.25 13.43
N VAL A 318 20.62 12.38 12.43
CA VAL A 318 21.53 11.22 12.48
C VAL A 318 22.39 11.20 11.23
N ASP A 319 23.71 11.25 11.42
CA ASP A 319 24.68 11.00 10.33
C ASP A 319 24.97 9.50 10.24
N LEU A 320 24.52 8.90 9.14
CA LEU A 320 24.68 7.49 8.83
C LEU A 320 26.14 7.10 8.55
N ASN A 321 27.00 8.05 8.18
CA ASN A 321 28.40 7.75 7.86
C ASN A 321 29.25 7.54 9.11
N THR A 322 28.79 8.04 10.27
CA THR A 322 29.47 7.92 11.56
C THR A 322 28.61 7.23 12.62
N LEU A 323 27.52 6.57 12.20
CA LEU A 323 26.57 5.93 13.12
C LEU A 323 27.22 4.78 13.88
N THR A 324 27.01 4.74 15.20
CA THR A 324 27.54 3.67 16.06
C THR A 324 26.44 2.80 16.65
N PRO A 325 26.73 1.54 17.04
CA PRO A 325 25.79 0.68 17.75
C PRO A 325 25.23 1.32 19.03
N GLU A 326 26.05 2.08 19.76
CA GLU A 326 25.65 2.73 21.02
C GLU A 326 24.61 3.82 20.76
N GLN A 327 24.78 4.60 19.69
CA GLN A 327 23.79 5.59 19.29
C GLN A 327 22.46 4.92 18.90
N VAL A 328 22.50 3.84 18.12
CA VAL A 328 21.31 3.05 17.78
C VAL A 328 20.60 2.52 19.02
N ALA A 329 21.37 1.97 19.97
CA ALA A 329 20.83 1.43 21.23
C ALA A 329 20.24 2.50 22.17
N SER A 330 20.54 3.78 21.94
CA SER A 330 19.98 4.89 22.72
C SER A 330 18.56 5.28 22.29
N TRP A 331 18.18 4.97 21.04
CA TRP A 331 16.91 5.34 20.46
C TRP A 331 15.70 4.77 21.21
N LYS A 332 14.61 5.53 21.24
CA LYS A 332 13.38 5.16 21.95
C LYS A 332 12.21 4.92 20.99
N PRO A 333 11.28 3.99 21.30
CA PRO A 333 10.11 3.78 20.47
C PRO A 333 9.31 5.08 20.27
N GLY A 334 8.92 5.37 19.04
CA GLY A 334 8.17 6.56 18.66
C GLY A 334 9.04 7.81 18.43
N GLN A 335 10.34 7.75 18.71
CA GLN A 335 11.26 8.85 18.43
C GLN A 335 11.36 9.08 16.91
N THR A 336 11.27 10.34 16.49
CA THR A 336 11.43 10.75 15.08
C THR A 336 12.89 11.10 14.81
N LEU A 337 13.41 10.65 13.66
CA LEU A 337 14.79 10.85 13.23
C LEU A 337 14.82 11.44 11.82
N LEU A 338 15.86 12.23 11.55
CA LEU A 338 16.21 12.71 10.21
C LEU A 338 17.56 12.11 9.81
N LEU A 339 17.54 11.13 8.91
CA LEU A 339 18.74 10.42 8.49
C LEU A 339 19.43 11.14 7.34
N SER A 340 20.75 11.35 7.45
CA SER A 340 21.60 11.87 6.39
C SER A 340 22.83 10.98 6.20
N GLY A 341 23.29 10.77 4.97
CA GLY A 341 24.45 9.94 4.63
C GLY A 341 24.10 8.64 3.90
N LYS A 342 25.03 7.67 3.90
CA LYS A 342 24.96 6.50 3.03
C LYS A 342 24.24 5.30 3.66
N MET A 343 23.13 4.86 3.07
CA MET A 343 22.43 3.62 3.45
C MET A 343 22.40 2.61 2.31
N LEU A 344 22.25 1.34 2.65
CA LEU A 344 22.09 0.25 1.69
C LEU A 344 20.60 0.00 1.43
N THR A 345 20.27 -0.60 0.29
CA THR A 345 18.92 -1.12 0.03
C THR A 345 18.93 -2.63 -0.12
N GLY A 346 17.78 -3.25 0.06
CA GLY A 346 17.59 -4.65 -0.26
C GLY A 346 16.28 -5.18 0.29
N ARG A 347 15.64 -6.11 -0.42
CA ARG A 347 14.37 -6.72 0.00
C ARG A 347 14.38 -8.22 -0.26
N ASP A 348 13.22 -8.82 -0.54
CA ASP A 348 12.97 -10.27 -0.52
C ASP A 348 14.05 -11.10 -1.26
N ALA A 349 14.33 -10.80 -2.53
CA ALA A 349 15.28 -11.57 -3.35
C ALA A 349 16.75 -11.35 -2.91
N ALA A 350 17.12 -10.11 -2.59
CA ALA A 350 18.46 -9.80 -2.10
C ALA A 350 18.75 -10.47 -0.75
N HIS A 351 17.81 -10.43 0.20
CA HIS A 351 17.97 -11.09 1.51
C HIS A 351 18.08 -12.60 1.37
N LYS A 352 17.27 -13.21 0.49
CA LYS A 352 17.40 -14.64 0.19
C LYS A 352 18.80 -14.97 -0.35
N ARG A 353 19.28 -14.20 -1.32
CA ARG A 353 20.60 -14.43 -1.92
C ARG A 353 21.73 -14.24 -0.91
N ILE A 354 21.67 -13.21 -0.06
CA ILE A 354 22.62 -12.99 1.04
C ILE A 354 22.64 -14.20 1.98
N ALA A 355 21.47 -14.66 2.41
CA ALA A 355 21.37 -15.81 3.32
C ALA A 355 21.94 -17.09 2.69
N ASP A 356 21.64 -17.34 1.40
CA ASP A 356 22.18 -18.50 0.67
C ASP A 356 23.71 -18.43 0.54
N MET A 357 24.29 -17.24 0.31
CA MET A 357 25.75 -17.03 0.25
C MET A 357 26.40 -17.27 1.61
N LEU A 358 25.86 -16.68 2.68
CA LEU A 358 26.36 -16.86 4.05
C LEU A 358 26.30 -18.32 4.50
N ALA A 359 25.22 -19.04 4.15
CA ALA A 359 25.08 -20.47 4.45
C ALA A 359 26.15 -21.34 3.77
N LYS A 360 26.74 -20.87 2.65
CA LYS A 360 27.84 -21.51 1.95
C LYS A 360 29.23 -21.02 2.39
N GLY A 361 29.30 -20.07 3.33
CA GLY A 361 30.55 -19.42 3.74
C GLY A 361 31.15 -18.50 2.68
N GLU A 362 30.34 -18.03 1.72
CA GLU A 362 30.79 -17.11 0.67
C GLU A 362 30.92 -15.68 1.21
N LYS A 363 31.88 -14.93 0.68
CA LYS A 363 32.06 -13.51 1.02
C LYS A 363 30.96 -12.67 0.34
N LEU A 364 30.32 -11.80 1.10
CA LEU A 364 29.33 -10.87 0.56
C LEU A 364 29.99 -9.79 -0.33
N PRO A 365 29.32 -9.34 -1.40
CA PRO A 365 29.86 -8.33 -2.32
C PRO A 365 29.82 -6.90 -1.74
N VAL A 366 29.15 -6.70 -0.60
CA VAL A 366 28.96 -5.40 0.08
C VAL A 366 29.22 -5.59 1.57
N ASP A 367 29.82 -4.59 2.21
CA ASP A 367 30.03 -4.54 3.66
C ASP A 367 28.82 -3.87 4.35
N PHE A 368 28.29 -4.54 5.36
CA PHE A 368 27.13 -4.10 6.15
C PHE A 368 27.52 -3.58 7.53
N THR A 369 28.82 -3.62 7.88
CA THR A 369 29.32 -3.18 9.19
C THR A 369 28.92 -1.75 9.49
N ASN A 370 28.17 -1.55 10.58
CA ASN A 370 27.63 -0.26 11.00
C ASN A 370 26.76 0.44 9.94
N ARG A 371 26.19 -0.31 9.00
CA ARG A 371 25.28 0.22 7.99
C ARG A 371 23.82 0.08 8.41
N VAL A 372 22.99 0.86 7.73
CA VAL A 372 21.53 0.77 7.78
C VAL A 372 21.04 0.24 6.43
N ILE A 373 20.08 -0.69 6.44
CA ILE A 373 19.46 -1.23 5.23
C ILE A 373 18.01 -0.76 5.10
N TYR A 374 17.65 -0.25 3.92
CA TYR A 374 16.30 0.17 3.58
C TYR A 374 15.59 -0.86 2.69
N TYR A 375 14.45 -1.35 3.17
CA TYR A 375 13.61 -2.28 2.42
C TYR A 375 12.78 -1.52 1.38
N VAL A 376 13.33 -1.36 0.19
CA VAL A 376 12.72 -0.61 -0.91
C VAL A 376 12.92 -1.35 -2.23
N GLY A 377 11.96 -1.16 -3.13
CA GLY A 377 12.08 -1.48 -4.55
C GLY A 377 11.58 -0.26 -5.31
N PRO A 378 12.47 0.68 -5.68
CA PRO A 378 12.08 1.97 -6.21
C PRO A 378 11.44 1.84 -7.60
N VAL A 379 10.71 2.88 -8.02
CA VAL A 379 10.34 3.08 -9.42
C VAL A 379 11.58 3.54 -10.18
N ASP A 380 11.67 3.17 -11.46
CA ASP A 380 12.75 3.65 -12.32
C ASP A 380 12.76 5.20 -12.37
N PRO A 381 13.94 5.82 -12.26
CA PRO A 381 14.06 7.27 -12.37
C PRO A 381 13.70 7.71 -13.79
N VAL A 382 13.00 8.84 -13.88
CA VAL A 382 12.79 9.53 -15.16
C VAL A 382 13.38 10.94 -15.06
N ARG A 383 13.69 11.53 -16.21
CA ARG A 383 14.21 12.91 -16.30
C ARG A 383 15.52 13.04 -15.52
N ASP A 384 15.58 13.91 -14.52
CA ASP A 384 16.72 14.22 -13.66
C ASP A 384 16.62 13.60 -12.25
N GLU A 385 15.68 12.68 -12.03
CA GLU A 385 15.52 11.98 -10.76
C GLU A 385 16.77 11.16 -10.40
N ALA A 386 17.30 11.34 -9.18
CA ALA A 386 18.30 10.43 -8.62
C ALA A 386 17.75 9.01 -8.48
N VAL A 387 16.46 8.91 -8.15
CA VAL A 387 15.66 7.69 -8.06
C VAL A 387 14.18 8.08 -8.20
N GLY A 388 13.35 7.23 -8.79
CA GLY A 388 11.89 7.43 -8.80
C GLY A 388 11.28 7.26 -7.39
N PRO A 389 9.93 7.30 -7.26
CA PRO A 389 9.27 7.04 -5.99
C PRO A 389 9.82 5.80 -5.28
N ALA A 390 10.22 5.98 -4.02
CA ALA A 390 11.07 5.03 -3.30
C ALA A 390 10.55 4.78 -1.89
N GLY A 391 9.26 4.48 -1.76
CA GLY A 391 8.63 4.21 -0.48
C GLY A 391 8.99 2.84 0.11
N PRO A 392 8.73 2.63 1.42
CA PRO A 392 9.11 1.43 2.14
C PRO A 392 8.28 0.21 1.74
N THR A 393 8.88 -0.96 1.93
CA THR A 393 8.25 -2.28 1.78
C THR A 393 7.95 -2.90 3.16
N THR A 394 6.94 -3.78 3.22
CA THR A 394 6.51 -4.48 4.45
C THR A 394 7.66 -5.27 5.08
N ALA A 395 8.06 -4.89 6.29
CA ALA A 395 9.24 -5.43 6.95
C ALA A 395 9.10 -6.88 7.43
N THR A 396 7.88 -7.32 7.80
CA THR A 396 7.65 -8.70 8.27
C THR A 396 8.08 -9.79 7.30
N ARG A 397 8.16 -9.50 6.00
CA ARG A 397 8.64 -10.48 4.99
C ARG A 397 10.13 -10.79 5.13
N MET A 398 10.89 -9.88 5.75
CA MET A 398 12.31 -10.04 6.02
C MET A 398 12.58 -10.62 7.42
N ASP A 399 11.56 -10.87 8.25
CA ASP A 399 11.75 -11.31 9.63
C ASP A 399 12.61 -12.57 9.74
N LYS A 400 12.37 -13.56 8.87
CA LYS A 400 13.14 -14.81 8.84
C LYS A 400 14.64 -14.65 8.56
N PHE A 401 15.06 -13.52 8.01
CA PHE A 401 16.47 -13.21 7.71
C PHE A 401 17.14 -12.33 8.78
N THR A 402 16.37 -11.79 9.73
CA THR A 402 16.84 -10.73 10.64
C THR A 402 17.99 -11.19 11.51
N GLU A 403 17.87 -12.37 12.12
CA GLU A 403 18.95 -12.94 12.93
C GLU A 403 20.23 -13.13 12.12
N THR A 404 20.14 -13.69 10.91
CA THR A 404 21.29 -13.88 10.02
C THR A 404 21.96 -12.55 9.67
N MET A 405 21.17 -11.55 9.28
CA MET A 405 21.70 -10.23 8.92
C MET A 405 22.40 -9.56 10.11
N LEU A 406 21.77 -9.51 11.27
CA LEU A 406 22.34 -8.84 12.45
C LEU A 406 23.57 -9.59 12.98
N ALA A 407 23.50 -10.92 13.09
CA ALA A 407 24.55 -11.72 13.71
C ALA A 407 25.81 -11.87 12.83
N GLN A 408 25.68 -11.86 11.50
CA GLN A 408 26.77 -12.26 10.60
C GLN A 408 27.30 -11.14 9.71
N THR A 409 26.61 -10.00 9.61
CA THR A 409 26.98 -8.95 8.65
C THR A 409 27.43 -7.63 9.30
N GLY A 410 27.21 -7.46 10.61
CA GLY A 410 27.50 -6.20 11.30
C GLY A 410 26.49 -5.08 11.04
N LEU A 411 25.36 -5.39 10.41
CA LEU A 411 24.22 -4.48 10.22
C LEU A 411 23.67 -4.04 11.58
N ILE A 412 23.44 -2.73 11.76
CA ILE A 412 23.00 -2.18 13.05
C ILE A 412 21.56 -1.65 13.04
N SER A 413 20.98 -1.36 11.88
CA SER A 413 19.58 -0.95 11.79
C SER A 413 18.93 -1.26 10.44
N MET A 414 17.61 -1.28 10.42
CA MET A 414 16.78 -1.59 9.27
C MET A 414 15.65 -0.57 9.15
N ILE A 415 15.29 -0.20 7.92
CA ILE A 415 14.16 0.71 7.61
C ILE A 415 13.14 -0.05 6.76
N GLY A 416 11.86 0.06 7.10
CA GLY A 416 10.77 -0.53 6.32
C GLY A 416 9.43 0.15 6.59
N LYS A 417 8.34 -0.60 6.44
CA LYS A 417 7.01 -0.22 6.94
C LYS A 417 6.35 -1.37 7.68
N ALA A 418 5.34 -1.02 8.47
CA ALA A 418 4.55 -1.92 9.30
C ALA A 418 5.34 -2.54 10.47
N GLU A 419 4.65 -3.38 11.24
CA GLU A 419 5.17 -4.08 12.40
C GLU A 419 6.32 -5.05 12.05
N ARG A 420 7.06 -5.47 13.08
CA ARG A 420 7.95 -6.64 13.03
C ARG A 420 7.30 -7.77 13.83
N GLY A 421 7.47 -9.01 13.39
CA GLY A 421 7.03 -10.19 14.12
C GLY A 421 7.93 -10.52 15.32
N PRO A 422 7.49 -11.42 16.21
CA PRO A 422 8.22 -11.75 17.44
C PRO A 422 9.67 -12.20 17.20
N VAL A 423 9.90 -13.00 16.15
CA VAL A 423 11.25 -13.50 15.79
C VAL A 423 12.22 -12.36 15.50
N ALA A 424 11.77 -11.34 14.76
CA ALA A 424 12.61 -10.19 14.44
C ALA A 424 12.80 -9.27 15.65
N ILE A 425 11.77 -9.08 16.47
CA ILE A 425 11.87 -8.27 17.70
C ILE A 425 12.92 -8.87 18.65
N GLU A 426 12.91 -10.20 18.85
CA GLU A 426 13.90 -10.86 19.69
C GLU A 426 15.32 -10.74 19.13
N ALA A 427 15.49 -10.86 17.80
CA ALA A 427 16.78 -10.64 17.15
C ALA A 427 17.28 -9.19 17.33
N ILE A 428 16.40 -8.20 17.12
CA ILE A 428 16.71 -6.77 17.33
C ILE A 428 17.20 -6.53 18.77
N LYS A 429 16.48 -7.07 19.75
CA LYS A 429 16.83 -6.97 21.18
C LYS A 429 18.16 -7.65 21.51
N LYS A 430 18.39 -8.85 20.97
CA LYS A 430 19.61 -9.64 21.18
C LYS A 430 20.86 -8.90 20.69
N HIS A 431 20.77 -8.27 19.52
CA HIS A 431 21.91 -7.59 18.87
C HIS A 431 21.96 -6.09 19.13
N LYS A 432 21.08 -5.56 20.01
CA LYS A 432 20.99 -4.13 20.33
C LYS A 432 20.82 -3.22 19.10
N ALA A 433 20.18 -3.76 18.07
CA ALA A 433 19.83 -3.03 16.85
C ALA A 433 18.54 -2.22 17.04
N ALA A 434 18.10 -1.51 15.99
CA ALA A 434 16.78 -0.90 15.94
C ALA A 434 16.10 -1.13 14.60
N TYR A 435 14.77 -1.09 14.59
CA TYR A 435 13.98 -1.03 13.36
C TYR A 435 13.26 0.32 13.29
N LEU A 436 13.44 0.98 12.15
CA LEU A 436 12.87 2.26 11.82
C LEU A 436 11.76 2.06 10.78
N MET A 437 10.73 2.89 10.82
CA MET A 437 9.71 2.92 9.78
C MET A 437 9.73 4.25 9.05
N ALA A 438 9.61 4.17 7.73
CA ALA A 438 9.19 5.29 6.90
C ALA A 438 7.67 5.17 6.65
N VAL A 439 7.00 6.29 6.36
CA VAL A 439 5.56 6.30 6.11
C VAL A 439 5.24 5.60 4.78
N GLY A 440 4.44 4.54 4.85
CA GLY A 440 3.92 3.84 3.68
C GLY A 440 2.82 4.66 3.01
N GLY A 441 2.91 4.85 1.69
CA GLY A 441 2.00 5.72 0.93
C GLY A 441 2.58 7.11 0.64
N ALA A 442 3.78 7.41 1.13
CA ALA A 442 4.50 8.66 0.91
C ALA A 442 5.74 8.50 0.00
N ALA A 443 5.67 7.67 -1.03
CA ALA A 443 6.86 7.18 -1.76
C ALA A 443 7.61 8.28 -2.52
N TYR A 444 6.90 9.23 -3.13
CA TYR A 444 7.50 10.31 -3.89
C TYR A 444 8.11 11.36 -2.95
N LEU A 445 7.44 11.68 -1.84
CA LEU A 445 7.98 12.53 -0.76
C LEU A 445 9.29 11.95 -0.23
N VAL A 446 9.31 10.66 0.15
CA VAL A 446 10.51 9.99 0.66
C VAL A 446 11.63 9.98 -0.38
N SER A 447 11.31 9.82 -1.67
CA SER A 447 12.33 9.87 -2.73
C SER A 447 13.05 11.21 -2.83
N LYS A 448 12.43 12.33 -2.40
CA LYS A 448 13.08 13.65 -2.41
C LYS A 448 14.19 13.80 -1.38
N ALA A 449 14.28 12.90 -0.40
CA ALA A 449 15.43 12.82 0.51
C ALA A 449 16.64 12.14 -0.15
N ILE A 450 16.46 11.40 -1.25
CA ILE A 450 17.53 10.63 -1.91
C ILE A 450 18.24 11.52 -2.93
N ARG A 451 19.54 11.74 -2.72
CA ARG A 451 20.39 12.62 -3.55
C ARG A 451 21.14 11.87 -4.64
N SER A 452 21.49 10.60 -4.40
CA SER A 452 22.07 9.72 -5.40
C SER A 452 21.79 8.25 -5.08
N ALA A 453 21.77 7.41 -6.13
CA ALA A 453 21.59 5.97 -6.03
C ALA A 453 22.63 5.25 -6.90
N LYS A 454 23.35 4.28 -6.32
CA LYS A 454 24.36 3.50 -7.02
C LYS A 454 24.16 2.00 -6.78
N VAL A 455 24.08 1.19 -7.83
CA VAL A 455 24.07 -0.27 -7.69
C VAL A 455 25.43 -0.74 -7.16
N LEU A 456 25.42 -1.51 -6.08
CA LEU A 456 26.62 -2.13 -5.51
C LEU A 456 26.66 -3.65 -5.73
N ALA A 457 25.51 -4.32 -5.75
CA ALA A 457 25.45 -5.77 -5.97
C ALA A 457 24.09 -6.23 -6.50
N PHE A 458 24.10 -7.41 -7.13
CA PHE A 458 22.90 -8.12 -7.61
C PHE A 458 22.06 -7.32 -8.61
N GLU A 459 22.71 -6.63 -9.54
CA GLU A 459 22.07 -5.84 -10.61
C GLU A 459 21.04 -6.67 -11.39
N ASP A 460 21.27 -7.97 -11.54
CA ASP A 460 20.34 -8.91 -12.20
C ASP A 460 18.97 -9.02 -11.52
N LEU A 461 18.84 -8.58 -10.26
CA LEU A 461 17.57 -8.52 -9.53
C LEU A 461 16.73 -7.27 -9.83
N GLY A 462 17.24 -6.34 -10.66
CA GLY A 462 16.53 -5.12 -11.05
C GLY A 462 16.17 -4.24 -9.85
N MET A 463 14.88 -3.99 -9.64
CA MET A 463 14.40 -3.18 -8.50
C MET A 463 14.70 -3.80 -7.12
N GLU A 464 15.05 -5.08 -7.05
CA GLU A 464 15.45 -5.75 -5.81
C GLU A 464 16.97 -5.81 -5.59
N ALA A 465 17.78 -5.17 -6.44
CA ALA A 465 19.24 -5.09 -6.29
C ALA A 465 19.65 -4.33 -5.02
N ILE A 466 20.92 -4.47 -4.62
CA ILE A 466 21.51 -3.70 -3.53
C ILE A 466 22.04 -2.39 -4.10
N TYR A 467 21.38 -1.30 -3.75
CA TYR A 467 21.84 0.06 -4.03
C TYR A 467 22.47 0.65 -2.77
N GLU A 468 23.38 1.60 -2.96
CA GLU A 468 23.74 2.58 -1.96
C GLU A 468 23.03 3.89 -2.28
N PHE A 469 22.20 4.34 -1.36
CA PHE A 469 21.55 5.63 -1.41
C PHE A 469 22.33 6.62 -0.55
N ASP A 470 22.55 7.82 -1.08
CA ASP A 470 22.97 8.98 -0.30
C ASP A 470 21.75 9.82 0.01
N VAL A 471 21.37 9.92 1.28
CA VAL A 471 20.15 10.61 1.72
C VAL A 471 20.45 11.88 2.50
N GLN A 472 19.50 12.80 2.48
CA GLN A 472 19.52 14.02 3.28
C GLN A 472 18.16 14.21 3.95
N ASP A 473 18.19 14.31 5.28
CA ASP A 473 17.02 14.54 6.13
C ASP A 473 15.84 13.60 5.84
N MET A 474 16.14 12.33 5.59
CA MET A 474 15.11 11.32 5.37
C MET A 474 14.32 11.08 6.67
N PRO A 475 13.00 11.32 6.69
CA PRO A 475 12.18 11.18 7.89
C PRO A 475 11.88 9.71 8.19
N VAL A 476 12.17 9.28 9.42
CA VAL A 476 11.82 7.95 9.92
C VAL A 476 11.42 7.99 11.39
N THR A 477 10.68 6.99 11.83
CA THR A 477 10.29 6.81 13.24
C THR A 477 10.84 5.51 13.77
N VAL A 478 11.37 5.51 14.99
CA VAL A 478 11.85 4.30 15.68
C VAL A 478 10.65 3.42 16.02
N ALA A 479 10.48 2.33 15.28
CA ALA A 479 9.33 1.45 15.40
C ALA A 479 9.59 0.29 16.38
N VAL A 480 10.82 -0.22 16.44
CA VAL A 480 11.27 -1.16 17.49
C VAL A 480 12.63 -0.70 18.00
N ASP A 481 12.75 -0.51 19.32
CA ASP A 481 14.01 -0.14 19.96
C ASP A 481 14.91 -1.36 20.27
N SER A 482 16.11 -1.09 20.76
CA SER A 482 17.10 -2.12 21.14
C SER A 482 16.70 -2.97 22.35
N ASN A 483 15.57 -2.66 22.99
CA ASN A 483 15.00 -3.46 24.09
C ASN A 483 13.87 -4.36 23.60
N GLY A 484 13.47 -4.24 22.34
CA GLY A 484 12.37 -4.99 21.73
C GLY A 484 10.99 -4.36 21.96
N THR A 485 10.91 -3.10 22.39
CA THR A 485 9.63 -2.40 22.55
C THR A 485 9.15 -1.90 21.19
N SER A 486 7.91 -2.24 20.82
CA SER A 486 7.34 -1.94 19.50
C SER A 486 6.18 -0.94 19.55
N VAL A 487 6.27 0.13 18.77
CA VAL A 487 5.18 1.14 18.65
C VAL A 487 3.89 0.55 18.10
N HIS A 488 3.99 -0.49 17.26
CA HIS A 488 2.83 -1.18 16.69
C HIS A 488 2.13 -2.09 17.71
N GLN A 489 2.72 -2.28 18.88
CA GLN A 489 2.08 -2.97 20.01
C GLN A 489 1.63 -1.97 21.08
N THR A 490 2.42 -0.95 21.37
CA THR A 490 2.10 0.03 22.43
C THR A 490 1.08 1.07 21.97
N GLY A 491 1.24 1.62 20.75
CA GLY A 491 0.38 2.67 20.19
C GLY A 491 -1.08 2.24 20.11
N PRO A 492 -1.42 1.13 19.42
CA PRO A 492 -2.80 0.67 19.35
C PRO A 492 -3.45 0.42 20.71
N LYS A 493 -2.72 -0.16 21.67
CA LYS A 493 -3.24 -0.40 23.03
C LYS A 493 -3.53 0.90 23.78
N GLU A 494 -2.63 1.87 23.69
CA GLU A 494 -2.81 3.20 24.28
C GLU A 494 -4.05 3.89 23.72
N TRP A 495 -4.21 3.88 22.39
CA TRP A 495 -5.33 4.54 21.73
C TRP A 495 -6.65 3.82 21.89
N GLN A 496 -6.65 2.48 21.91
CA GLN A 496 -7.84 1.71 22.27
C GLN A 496 -8.34 2.08 23.67
N ALA A 497 -7.43 2.23 24.64
CA ALA A 497 -7.78 2.69 25.99
C ALA A 497 -8.33 4.12 26.00
N LYS A 498 -7.69 5.05 25.26
CA LYS A 498 -8.11 6.46 25.17
C LYS A 498 -9.49 6.62 24.52
N ILE A 499 -9.78 5.86 23.46
CA ILE A 499 -11.07 5.89 22.77
C ILE A 499 -12.18 5.29 23.66
N GLY A 500 -11.87 4.28 24.46
CA GLY A 500 -12.75 3.78 25.54
C GLY A 500 -14.02 3.05 25.08
N LYS A 501 -14.20 2.81 23.78
CA LYS A 501 -15.37 2.09 23.23
C LYS A 501 -15.22 0.55 23.26
N ILE A 502 -14.00 0.02 23.28
CA ILE A 502 -13.69 -1.42 23.32
C ILE A 502 -12.70 -1.68 24.47
N PRO A 503 -12.97 -2.64 25.38
CA PRO A 503 -12.03 -2.97 26.45
C PRO A 503 -10.66 -3.40 25.91
N VAL A 504 -9.58 -2.93 26.53
CA VAL A 504 -8.23 -3.41 26.24
C VAL A 504 -8.08 -4.80 26.87
N ALA A 505 -7.80 -5.82 26.05
CA ALA A 505 -7.50 -7.15 26.56
C ALA A 505 -6.23 -7.09 27.43
N THR A 506 -6.36 -7.41 28.72
CA THR A 506 -5.22 -7.63 29.60
C THR A 506 -4.48 -8.88 29.12
N ALA A 507 -3.23 -8.70 28.70
CA ALA A 507 -2.36 -9.76 28.21
C ALA A 507 -2.01 -10.77 29.31
#